data_AF-A0A9D8N169-F1
#
_entry.id   AF-A0A9D8N169-F1
#
_cell.length_a   1.000
_cell.length_b   1.000
_cell.length_c   1.000
_cell.angle_alpha   90.00
_cell.angle_beta   90.00
_cell.angle_gamma   90.00
#
_symmetry.space_group_name_H-M   'P 1'
#
loop_
_entity.id
_entity.type
_entity.pdbx_description
1 polymer ?
#
loop_
_entity_poly.entity_id
_entity_poly.type
_entity_poly.pdbx_seq_one_letter_code
_entity_poly.pdbx_strand_id
1 'polypeptide(L)'
;MVGKVIDIHRLNLEELMGVVSIYPWYAGARMELCSRMAGAGSLSSSQLSQAALYVSSRRLLSELARRGGNYADADVANLLKGAAAEPAAPAEQPREETPQEFARRIFVVGGDYFSSSQYRAVKQEDDNIFSSFANSGREVVPESQAAAESFDFCTETLAQIYAEQGYNEEAKQIYSKLSLLYPEKSVYFAALIEKLDKN
;
A
#
# COMPACT_ATOMS: atom_id res chain seq x y z
N MET A 1 -14.13 -45.82 7.64
CA MET A 1 -13.91 -45.29 9.01
C MET A 1 -14.57 -43.93 9.05
N VAL A 2 -15.67 -43.78 9.79
CA VAL A 2 -16.34 -42.48 9.93
C VAL A 2 -15.40 -41.60 10.75
N GLY A 3 -14.77 -40.62 10.10
CA GLY A 3 -13.91 -39.66 10.79
C GLY A 3 -14.73 -38.95 11.86
N LYS A 4 -14.24 -38.99 13.10
CA LYS A 4 -14.89 -38.29 14.22
C LYS A 4 -14.88 -36.81 13.88
N VAL A 5 -16.05 -36.21 13.68
CA VAL A 5 -16.18 -34.78 13.42
C VAL A 5 -15.72 -34.03 14.68
N ILE A 6 -14.80 -33.08 14.49
CA ILE A 6 -14.20 -32.32 15.59
C ILE A 6 -15.04 -31.06 15.83
N ASP A 7 -15.69 -30.98 16.97
CA ASP A 7 -16.49 -29.81 17.38
C ASP A 7 -15.60 -28.74 18.03
N ILE A 8 -15.25 -27.70 17.27
CA ILE A 8 -14.36 -26.61 17.72
C ILE A 8 -14.77 -25.93 19.04
N HIS A 9 -16.07 -25.86 19.34
CA HIS A 9 -16.55 -25.20 20.55
C HIS A 9 -16.25 -26.00 21.83
N ARG A 10 -16.05 -27.32 21.72
CA ARG A 10 -15.78 -28.21 22.85
C ARG A 10 -14.28 -28.36 23.17
N LEU A 11 -13.41 -27.89 22.28
CA LEU A 11 -11.95 -28.02 22.43
C LEU A 11 -11.41 -27.15 23.56
N ASN A 12 -10.30 -27.58 24.15
CA ASN A 12 -9.50 -26.77 25.08
C ASN A 12 -8.65 -25.72 24.33
N LEU A 13 -8.11 -24.73 25.05
CA LEU A 13 -7.30 -23.67 24.44
C LEU A 13 -6.05 -24.22 23.73
N GLU A 14 -5.38 -25.20 24.33
CA GLU A 14 -4.19 -25.85 23.74
C GLU A 14 -4.55 -26.70 22.51
N GLU A 15 -5.65 -27.44 22.56
CA GLU A 15 -6.13 -28.22 21.42
C GLU A 15 -6.50 -27.30 20.26
N LEU A 16 -7.13 -26.17 20.55
CA LEU A 16 -7.50 -25.16 19.56
C LEU A 16 -6.26 -24.50 18.95
N MET A 17 -5.22 -24.24 19.75
CA MET A 17 -3.91 -23.82 19.25
C MET A 17 -3.30 -24.86 18.30
N GLY A 18 -3.38 -26.14 18.66
CA GLY A 18 -2.95 -27.25 17.80
C GLY A 18 -3.72 -27.31 16.48
N VAL A 19 -5.03 -27.10 16.50
CA VAL A 19 -5.84 -27.02 15.27
C VAL A 19 -5.40 -25.84 14.40
N VAL A 20 -5.12 -24.68 14.99
CA VAL A 20 -4.67 -23.48 14.27
C VAL A 20 -3.27 -23.64 13.67
N SER A 21 -2.38 -24.39 14.33
CA SER A 21 -1.04 -24.67 13.78
C SER A 21 -1.10 -25.65 12.60
N ILE A 22 -1.97 -26.66 12.66
CA ILE A 22 -2.16 -27.63 11.57
C ILE A 22 -2.95 -27.02 10.42
N TYR A 23 -3.94 -26.17 10.71
CA TYR A 23 -4.82 -25.55 9.71
C TYR A 23 -4.80 -24.01 9.82
N PRO A 24 -3.73 -23.34 9.33
CA PRO A 24 -3.60 -21.90 9.45
C PRO A 24 -4.72 -21.08 8.80
N TRP A 25 -5.34 -21.59 7.75
CA TRP A 25 -6.42 -20.93 6.99
C TRP A 25 -7.80 -21.09 7.62
N TYR A 26 -7.92 -21.87 8.71
CA TYR A 26 -9.21 -22.10 9.35
C TYR A 26 -9.60 -20.91 10.25
N ALA A 27 -10.23 -19.91 9.63
CA ALA A 27 -10.59 -18.65 10.29
C ALA A 27 -11.49 -18.84 11.51
N GLY A 28 -12.41 -19.82 11.50
CA GLY A 28 -13.33 -20.10 12.62
C GLY A 28 -12.59 -20.48 13.91
N ALA A 29 -11.65 -21.43 13.84
CA ALA A 29 -10.85 -21.82 15.00
C ALA A 29 -9.96 -20.68 15.52
N ARG A 30 -9.39 -19.85 14.62
CA ARG A 30 -8.61 -18.67 15.03
C ARG A 30 -9.46 -17.64 15.76
N MET A 31 -10.67 -17.39 15.26
CA MET A 31 -11.58 -16.44 15.91
C MET A 31 -12.04 -16.92 17.28
N GLU A 32 -12.35 -18.22 17.42
CA GLU A 32 -12.64 -18.83 18.71
C GLU A 32 -11.45 -18.70 19.68
N LEU A 33 -10.23 -18.95 19.19
CA LEU A 33 -9.01 -18.82 19.98
C LEU A 33 -8.81 -17.39 20.45
N CYS A 34 -8.88 -16.41 19.54
CA CYS A 34 -8.77 -15.00 19.88
C CYS A 34 -9.88 -14.55 20.83
N SER A 35 -11.12 -15.00 20.63
CA SER A 35 -12.22 -14.68 21.54
C SER A 35 -11.98 -15.19 22.96
N ARG A 36 -11.49 -16.42 23.12
CA ARG A 36 -11.16 -17.01 24.42
C ARG A 36 -9.96 -16.35 25.07
N MET A 37 -8.90 -16.08 24.30
CA MET A 37 -7.72 -15.36 24.79
C MET A 37 -8.06 -13.93 25.22
N ALA A 38 -8.99 -13.27 24.52
CA ALA A 38 -9.50 -11.96 24.89
C ALA A 38 -10.29 -12.03 26.21
N GLY A 39 -11.16 -13.04 26.37
CA GLY A 39 -11.89 -13.28 27.62
C GLY A 39 -10.96 -13.59 28.80
N ALA A 40 -9.82 -14.24 28.55
CA ALA A 40 -8.78 -14.51 29.54
C ALA A 40 -7.82 -13.33 29.77
N GLY A 41 -7.94 -12.23 29.01
CA GLY A 41 -7.04 -11.07 29.10
C GLY A 41 -5.60 -11.32 28.61
N SER A 42 -5.33 -12.45 27.96
CA SER A 42 -4.00 -12.83 27.47
C SER A 42 -3.74 -12.43 26.00
N LEU A 43 -4.72 -11.81 25.35
CA LEU A 43 -4.65 -11.49 23.93
C LEU A 43 -3.67 -10.33 23.67
N SER A 44 -2.58 -10.61 22.98
CA SER A 44 -1.58 -9.60 22.59
C SER A 44 -1.82 -9.03 21.19
N SER A 45 -1.23 -7.85 20.93
CA SER A 45 -1.24 -7.22 19.59
C SER A 45 -0.57 -8.10 18.53
N SER A 46 0.49 -8.81 18.89
CA SER A 46 1.18 -9.76 18.01
C SER A 46 0.30 -10.95 17.63
N GLN A 47 -0.45 -11.51 18.58
CA GLN A 47 -1.39 -12.60 18.31
C GLN A 47 -2.54 -12.15 17.41
N LEU A 48 -3.04 -10.93 17.63
CA LEU A 48 -4.04 -10.31 16.76
C LEU A 48 -3.50 -10.09 15.35
N SER A 49 -2.30 -9.54 15.20
CA SER A 49 -1.71 -9.29 13.87
C SER A 49 -1.50 -10.59 13.10
N GLN A 50 -0.99 -11.64 13.76
CA GLN A 50 -0.86 -12.98 13.20
C GLN A 50 -2.20 -13.57 12.79
N ALA A 51 -3.24 -13.46 13.62
CA ALA A 51 -4.59 -13.93 13.28
C ALA A 51 -5.15 -13.17 12.07
N ALA A 52 -4.84 -11.89 11.96
CA ALA A 52 -5.38 -11.02 10.94
C ALA A 52 -4.80 -11.26 9.53
N LEU A 53 -3.72 -12.03 9.42
CA LEU A 53 -3.22 -12.55 8.14
C LEU A 53 -4.17 -13.59 7.52
N TYR A 54 -4.88 -14.34 8.36
CA TYR A 54 -5.68 -15.50 7.93
C TYR A 54 -7.18 -15.31 8.07
N VAL A 55 -7.63 -14.31 8.83
CA VAL A 55 -9.05 -13.99 9.01
C VAL A 55 -9.48 -12.92 8.03
N SER A 56 -10.52 -13.21 7.25
CA SER A 56 -11.05 -12.30 6.21
C SER A 56 -11.69 -11.03 6.79
N SER A 57 -12.41 -11.15 7.91
CA SER A 57 -13.12 -10.01 8.52
C SER A 57 -12.26 -9.32 9.58
N ARG A 58 -11.67 -8.17 9.20
CA ARG A 58 -10.94 -7.30 10.11
C ARG A 58 -11.82 -6.65 11.17
N ARG A 59 -13.11 -6.49 10.89
CA ARG A 59 -14.07 -5.90 11.83
C ARG A 59 -14.17 -6.71 13.12
N LEU A 60 -14.28 -8.03 13.02
CA LEU A 60 -14.41 -8.90 14.19
C LEU A 60 -13.15 -8.86 15.07
N LEU A 61 -11.97 -8.84 14.46
CA LEU A 61 -10.71 -8.67 15.20
C LEU A 61 -10.60 -7.28 15.85
N SER A 62 -11.07 -6.24 15.17
CA SER A 62 -11.09 -4.88 15.72
C SER A 62 -12.04 -4.75 16.91
N GLU A 63 -13.20 -5.42 16.86
CA GLU A 63 -14.15 -5.45 17.98
C GLU A 63 -13.54 -6.19 19.18
N LEU A 64 -12.84 -7.31 18.95
CA LEU A 64 -12.10 -8.03 20.00
C LEU A 64 -10.97 -7.20 20.61
N ALA A 65 -10.18 -6.51 19.78
CA ALA A 65 -9.12 -5.62 20.25
C ALA A 65 -9.66 -4.47 21.11
N ARG A 66 -10.79 -3.88 20.67
CA ARG A 66 -11.46 -2.78 21.38
C ARG A 66 -12.13 -3.21 22.67
N ARG A 67 -12.50 -4.48 22.80
CA ARG A 67 -13.16 -4.99 23.99
C ARG A 67 -12.25 -5.01 25.22
N GLY A 68 -10.92 -5.07 25.04
CA GLY A 68 -9.93 -5.08 26.11
C GLY A 68 -9.27 -3.74 26.43
N GLY A 69 -9.47 -2.71 25.61
CA GLY A 69 -8.84 -1.40 25.76
C GLY A 69 -9.86 -0.27 25.87
N ASN A 70 -9.56 0.75 26.66
CA ASN A 70 -10.28 2.01 26.58
C ASN A 70 -9.76 2.72 25.32
N TYR A 71 -10.62 2.83 24.30
CA TYR A 71 -10.36 3.64 23.10
C TYR A 71 -11.28 4.87 23.16
N ALA A 72 -11.29 5.54 24.30
CA ALA A 72 -12.09 6.73 24.50
C ALA A 72 -11.36 7.93 23.88
N ASP A 73 -12.09 8.95 23.42
CA ASP A 73 -11.51 10.19 22.88
C ASP A 73 -10.56 10.89 23.86
N ALA A 74 -10.63 10.57 25.16
CA ALA A 74 -9.69 11.01 26.19
C ALA A 74 -8.25 10.55 25.93
N ASP A 75 -8.05 9.36 25.35
CA ASP A 75 -6.72 8.85 24.99
C ASP A 75 -6.18 9.56 23.75
N VAL A 76 -7.06 9.99 22.84
CA VAL A 76 -6.70 10.82 21.68
C VAL A 76 -6.19 12.19 22.15
N ALA A 77 -6.83 12.80 23.15
CA ALA A 77 -6.37 14.04 23.75
C ALA A 77 -4.99 13.89 24.41
N ASN A 78 -4.74 12.78 25.12
CA ASN A 78 -3.43 12.50 25.72
C ASN A 78 -2.35 12.22 24.66
N LEU A 79 -2.68 11.51 23.58
CA LEU A 79 -1.80 11.27 22.44
C LEU A 79 -1.49 12.56 21.68
N LEU A 80 -2.49 13.41 21.43
CA LEU A 80 -2.33 14.75 20.86
C LEU A 80 -1.50 15.65 21.76
N LYS A 81 -1.69 15.57 23.07
CA LYS A 81 -0.93 16.35 24.06
C LYS A 81 0.51 15.87 24.17
N GLY A 82 0.75 14.56 24.01
CA GLY A 82 2.09 13.98 23.90
C GLY A 82 2.77 14.32 22.58
N ALA A 83 2.03 14.38 21.47
CA ALA A 83 2.54 14.80 20.17
C ALA A 83 2.78 16.32 20.07
N ALA A 84 1.96 17.12 20.76
CA ALA A 84 2.15 18.56 20.90
C ALA A 84 3.23 18.91 21.95
N ALA A 85 3.54 17.99 22.85
CA ALA A 85 4.72 18.04 23.70
C ALA A 85 5.91 17.46 22.95
N GLU A 86 6.30 18.10 21.84
CA GLU A 86 7.67 17.95 21.37
C GLU A 86 8.59 18.35 22.55
N PRO A 87 9.57 17.52 22.94
CA PRO A 87 10.65 18.03 23.76
C PRO A 87 11.26 19.18 22.97
N ALA A 88 11.28 20.38 23.56
CA ALA A 88 11.87 21.56 22.97
C ALA A 88 13.19 21.16 22.28
N ALA A 89 13.19 21.20 20.96
CA ALA A 89 14.37 20.90 20.16
C ALA A 89 15.51 21.77 20.68
N PRO A 90 16.72 21.21 20.91
CA PRO A 90 17.83 21.99 21.42
C PRO A 90 18.16 23.09 20.39
N ALA A 91 17.96 24.35 20.81
CA ALA A 91 18.37 25.59 20.18
C ALA A 91 18.73 25.47 18.68
N GLU A 92 17.72 25.56 17.82
CA GLU A 92 17.94 25.68 16.38
C GLU A 92 18.71 26.98 16.09
N GLN A 93 19.88 26.82 15.48
CA GLN A 93 20.54 27.90 14.75
C GLN A 93 19.56 28.42 13.68
N PRO A 94 19.53 29.73 13.39
CA PRO A 94 18.49 30.35 12.56
C PRO A 94 18.41 29.65 11.20
N ARG A 95 17.33 28.90 11.00
CA ARG A 95 16.97 28.32 9.71
C ARG A 95 16.50 29.47 8.83
N GLU A 96 17.23 29.75 7.77
CA GLU A 96 16.75 30.59 6.68
C GLU A 96 15.55 29.90 6.05
N GLU A 97 14.36 30.37 6.40
CA GLU A 97 13.10 30.01 5.74
C GLU A 97 13.15 30.53 4.30
N THR A 98 13.75 29.77 3.39
CA THR A 98 13.49 29.98 1.97
C THR A 98 11.99 29.74 1.76
N PRO A 99 11.23 30.70 1.20
CA PRO A 99 9.81 30.52 0.97
C PRO A 99 9.60 29.30 0.08
N GLN A 100 9.16 28.19 0.67
CA GLN A 100 8.80 27.01 -0.10
C GLN A 100 7.53 27.36 -0.85
N GLU A 101 7.67 27.70 -2.13
CA GLU A 101 6.57 27.81 -3.05
C GLU A 101 5.81 26.48 -3.03
N PHE A 102 4.67 26.45 -2.35
CA PHE A 102 3.68 25.38 -2.46
C PHE A 102 3.02 25.47 -3.84
N ALA A 103 3.82 25.28 -4.89
CA ALA A 103 3.31 24.99 -6.22
C ALA A 103 2.52 23.70 -6.13
N ARG A 104 1.29 23.69 -6.67
CA ARG A 104 0.44 22.50 -6.71
C ARG A 104 1.16 21.41 -7.49
N ARG A 105 1.77 20.45 -6.79
CA ARG A 105 2.42 19.29 -7.40
C ARG A 105 1.37 18.23 -7.67
N ILE A 106 1.25 17.84 -8.93
CA ILE A 106 0.37 16.76 -9.36
C ILE A 106 1.13 15.45 -9.11
N PHE A 107 0.55 14.56 -8.31
CA PHE A 107 1.09 13.23 -8.08
C PHE A 107 0.31 12.22 -8.92
N VAL A 108 1.02 11.45 -9.74
CA VAL A 108 0.42 10.33 -10.48
C VAL A 108 0.25 9.16 -9.50
N VAL A 109 -0.92 8.51 -9.51
CA VAL A 109 -1.19 7.36 -8.64
C VAL A 109 -0.25 6.21 -9.00
N GLY A 110 0.54 5.75 -8.03
CA GLY A 110 1.57 4.71 -8.25
C GLY A 110 2.92 5.25 -8.73
N GLY A 111 3.07 6.56 -8.88
CA GLY A 111 4.36 7.21 -9.10
C GLY A 111 5.11 7.48 -7.79
N ASP A 112 6.31 8.05 -7.91
CA ASP A 112 7.12 8.42 -6.77
C ASP A 112 6.63 9.75 -6.15
N TYR A 113 6.23 9.71 -4.88
CA TYR A 113 5.65 10.85 -4.16
C TYR A 113 6.70 11.77 -3.54
N PHE A 114 7.97 11.36 -3.52
CA PHE A 114 9.04 12.11 -2.90
C PHE A 114 10.12 12.47 -3.92
N SER A 115 10.70 13.65 -3.79
CA SER A 115 11.84 14.05 -4.61
C SER A 115 13.09 13.28 -4.18
N SER A 116 14.03 13.15 -5.11
CA SER A 116 15.35 12.57 -4.83
C SER A 116 16.07 13.25 -3.65
N SER A 117 15.82 14.54 -3.41
CA SER A 117 16.34 15.25 -2.23
C SER A 117 15.62 14.88 -0.93
N GLN A 118 14.31 14.67 -0.97
CA GLN A 118 13.52 14.20 0.18
C GLN A 118 13.94 12.79 0.61
N TYR A 119 14.22 11.90 -0.34
CA TYR A 119 14.78 10.57 -0.03
C TYR A 119 16.15 10.63 0.64
N ARG A 120 17.04 11.51 0.15
CA ARG A 120 18.37 11.67 0.72
C ARG A 120 18.35 12.23 2.14
N ALA A 121 17.35 13.03 2.49
CA ALA A 121 17.22 13.61 3.82
C ALA A 121 16.86 12.57 4.90
N VAL A 122 16.13 11.51 4.52
CA VAL A 122 15.69 10.45 5.46
C VAL A 122 16.66 9.27 5.49
N LYS A 123 17.52 9.12 4.46
CA LYS A 123 18.47 8.00 4.34
C LYS A 123 19.49 8.01 5.48
N GLN A 124 19.52 6.93 6.26
CA GLN A 124 20.50 6.70 7.31
C GLN A 124 21.69 5.90 6.78
N GLU A 125 22.82 5.94 7.49
CA GLU A 125 24.03 5.21 7.10
C GLU A 125 23.81 3.68 7.11
N ASP A 126 22.93 3.19 7.98
CA ASP A 126 22.58 1.78 8.14
C ASP A 126 21.63 1.24 7.06
N ASP A 127 20.95 2.11 6.29
CA ASP A 127 20.03 1.70 5.21
C ASP A 127 20.77 1.12 3.98
N ASN A 128 22.10 1.17 4.00
CA ASN A 128 23.00 0.69 2.95
C ASN A 128 23.17 -0.86 2.93
N ILE A 129 22.23 -1.62 3.49
CA ILE A 129 22.26 -3.09 3.60
C ILE A 129 22.41 -3.78 2.22
N PHE A 130 21.86 -3.18 1.16
CA PHE A 130 21.88 -3.75 -0.20
C PHE A 130 22.99 -3.21 -1.11
N SER A 131 23.87 -2.33 -0.60
CA SER A 131 24.91 -1.67 -1.40
C SER A 131 25.96 -2.64 -1.95
N SER A 132 26.24 -3.72 -1.19
CA SER A 132 27.18 -4.76 -1.61
C SER A 132 26.62 -5.65 -2.74
N PHE A 133 25.29 -5.77 -2.84
CA PHE A 133 24.63 -6.52 -3.91
C PHE A 133 24.63 -5.74 -5.24
N ALA A 134 24.53 -4.41 -5.19
CA ALA A 134 24.53 -3.57 -6.38
C ALA A 134 25.86 -3.63 -7.16
N ASN A 135 26.99 -3.83 -6.48
CA ASN A 135 28.31 -3.91 -7.12
C ASN A 135 28.60 -5.27 -7.79
N SER A 136 27.83 -6.31 -7.49
CA SER A 136 28.11 -7.67 -7.99
C SER A 136 27.34 -8.04 -9.26
N GLY A 137 26.39 -7.21 -9.72
CA GLY A 137 25.48 -7.56 -10.82
C GLY A 137 25.19 -6.45 -11.84
N ARG A 138 25.86 -5.30 -11.78
CA ARG A 138 25.60 -4.20 -12.71
C ARG A 138 26.69 -4.12 -13.78
N GLU A 139 26.47 -4.79 -14.92
CA GLU A 139 27.00 -4.29 -16.18
C GLU A 139 26.47 -2.87 -16.37
N VAL A 140 27.39 -1.92 -16.50
CA VAL A 140 27.09 -0.51 -16.71
C VAL A 140 26.52 -0.36 -18.13
N VAL A 141 25.20 -0.47 -18.26
CA VAL A 141 24.50 0.06 -19.44
C VAL A 141 24.45 1.58 -19.26
N PRO A 142 25.04 2.37 -20.16
CA PRO A 142 25.09 3.81 -20.01
C PRO A 142 23.67 4.39 -20.07
N GLU A 143 23.41 5.26 -19.09
CA GLU A 143 22.17 5.96 -18.81
C GLU A 143 21.92 7.06 -19.86
N SER A 144 21.75 6.64 -21.13
CA SER A 144 21.62 7.52 -22.30
C SER A 144 20.30 7.33 -23.06
N GLN A 145 19.26 6.85 -22.38
CA GLN A 145 17.89 6.80 -22.92
C GLN A 145 16.84 7.16 -21.86
N ALA A 146 17.14 8.15 -21.01
CA ALA A 146 16.10 8.86 -20.27
C ALA A 146 15.38 9.82 -21.25
N ALA A 147 14.43 9.28 -22.04
CA ALA A 147 13.36 10.00 -22.76
C ALA A 147 12.64 9.14 -23.83
N ALA A 148 12.90 7.84 -23.94
CA ALA A 148 11.93 6.97 -24.59
C ALA A 148 10.87 6.67 -23.52
N GLU A 149 9.81 7.47 -23.47
CA GLU A 149 8.62 7.12 -22.69
C GLU A 149 8.20 5.72 -23.15
N SER A 150 8.56 4.73 -22.34
CA SER A 150 8.25 3.33 -22.54
C SER A 150 6.76 3.17 -22.29
N PHE A 151 5.96 3.63 -23.25
CA PHE A 151 4.55 3.29 -23.42
C PHE A 151 4.44 1.84 -23.92
N ASP A 152 5.21 0.91 -23.33
CA ASP A 152 5.14 -0.52 -23.64
C ASP A 152 3.77 -1.08 -23.23
N PHE A 153 3.04 -0.35 -22.39
CA PHE A 153 1.68 -0.66 -21.96
C PHE A 153 0.65 0.33 -22.54
N CYS A 154 0.35 0.22 -23.84
CA CYS A 154 -0.77 0.93 -24.46
C CYS A 154 -2.04 0.05 -24.46
N THR A 155 -3.09 0.49 -23.79
CA THR A 155 -4.43 -0.16 -23.83
C THR A 155 -5.52 0.86 -24.16
N GLU A 156 -6.62 0.40 -24.74
CA GLU A 156 -7.77 1.26 -25.08
C GLU A 156 -8.36 1.93 -23.84
N THR A 157 -8.54 1.17 -22.75
CA THR A 157 -9.04 1.69 -21.47
C THR A 157 -8.14 2.78 -20.91
N LEU A 158 -6.82 2.63 -21.05
CA LEU A 158 -5.87 3.66 -20.62
C LEU A 158 -6.06 4.96 -21.42
N ALA A 159 -6.17 4.87 -22.74
CA ALA A 159 -6.43 6.03 -23.59
C ALA A 159 -7.76 6.72 -23.26
N GLN A 160 -8.80 5.94 -22.93
CA GLN A 160 -10.09 6.47 -22.49
C GLN A 160 -9.96 7.25 -21.18
N ILE A 161 -9.24 6.71 -20.18
CA ILE A 161 -9.02 7.40 -18.90
C ILE A 161 -8.29 8.73 -19.12
N TYR A 162 -7.28 8.79 -19.99
CA TYR A 162 -6.59 10.04 -20.32
C TYR A 162 -7.53 11.07 -20.97
N ALA A 163 -8.39 10.64 -21.89
CA ALA A 163 -9.39 11.51 -22.49
C ALA A 163 -10.39 12.06 -21.45
N GLU A 164 -10.87 11.22 -20.53
CA GLU A 164 -11.77 11.64 -19.44
C GLU A 164 -11.12 12.63 -18.48
N GLN A 165 -9.79 12.58 -18.32
CA GLN A 165 -9.00 13.51 -17.52
C GLN A 165 -8.65 14.82 -18.25
N GLY A 166 -8.96 14.94 -19.54
CA GLY A 166 -8.64 16.11 -20.37
C GLY A 166 -7.25 16.08 -21.01
N TYR A 167 -6.51 14.97 -20.87
CA TYR A 167 -5.20 14.74 -21.49
C TYR A 167 -5.38 14.20 -22.92
N ASN A 168 -5.89 15.07 -23.80
CA ASN A 168 -6.26 14.69 -25.17
C ASN A 168 -5.05 14.29 -26.02
N GLU A 169 -3.90 14.94 -25.84
CA GLU A 169 -2.70 14.68 -26.66
C GLU A 169 -2.11 13.30 -26.33
N GLU A 170 -2.02 12.95 -25.05
CA GLU A 170 -1.57 11.65 -24.56
C GLU A 170 -2.53 10.53 -25.02
N ALA A 171 -3.85 10.77 -24.94
CA ALA A 171 -4.84 9.83 -25.45
C ALA A 171 -4.70 9.58 -26.95
N LYS A 172 -4.47 10.63 -27.76
CA LYS A 172 -4.22 10.51 -29.20
C LYS A 172 -2.97 9.69 -29.52
N GLN A 173 -1.89 9.89 -28.77
CA GLN A 173 -0.65 9.11 -28.95
C GLN A 173 -0.88 7.62 -28.70
N ILE A 174 -1.63 7.28 -27.65
CA ILE A 174 -1.96 5.88 -27.34
C ILE A 174 -2.86 5.28 -28.44
N TYR A 175 -3.90 5.99 -28.89
CA TYR A 175 -4.75 5.51 -29.99
C TYR A 175 -3.99 5.35 -31.32
N SER A 176 -3.06 6.25 -31.62
CA SER A 176 -2.19 6.15 -32.80
C SER A 176 -1.33 4.88 -32.75
N LYS A 177 -0.72 4.59 -31.59
CA LYS A 177 0.04 3.34 -31.39
C LYS A 177 -0.83 2.10 -31.51
N LEU A 178 -2.04 2.12 -30.93
CA LEU A 178 -2.98 1.00 -31.03
C LEU A 178 -3.44 0.76 -32.48
N SER A 179 -3.57 1.82 -33.29
CA SER A 179 -3.87 1.71 -34.72
C SER A 179 -2.75 0.98 -35.48
N LEU A 180 -1.49 1.25 -35.13
CA LEU A 180 -0.33 0.56 -35.72
C LEU A 180 -0.22 -0.90 -35.27
N LEU A 181 -0.55 -1.20 -34.01
CA LEU A 181 -0.53 -2.55 -33.45
C LEU A 181 -1.69 -3.42 -33.97
N TYR A 182 -2.86 -2.83 -34.18
CA TYR A 182 -4.09 -3.52 -34.55
C TYR A 182 -4.73 -2.88 -35.81
N PRO A 183 -4.17 -3.15 -37.01
CA PRO A 183 -4.62 -2.51 -38.25
C PRO A 183 -6.10 -2.80 -38.58
N GLU A 184 -6.63 -3.96 -38.16
CA GLU A 184 -8.05 -4.33 -38.30
C GLU A 184 -9.00 -3.35 -37.59
N LYS A 185 -8.52 -2.68 -36.54
CA LYS A 185 -9.27 -1.68 -35.76
C LYS A 185 -8.82 -0.24 -36.06
N SER A 186 -7.98 -0.02 -37.06
CA SER A 186 -7.43 1.31 -37.39
C SER A 186 -8.51 2.38 -37.60
N VAL A 187 -9.57 2.05 -38.34
CA VAL A 187 -10.71 2.95 -38.60
C VAL A 187 -11.42 3.35 -37.29
N TYR A 188 -11.55 2.41 -36.36
CA TYR A 188 -12.14 2.67 -35.04
C TYR A 188 -11.30 3.65 -34.22
N PHE A 189 -9.99 3.43 -34.15
CA PHE A 189 -9.09 4.34 -33.43
C PHE A 189 -9.00 5.72 -34.09
N ALA A 190 -9.03 5.79 -35.42
CA ALA A 190 -9.10 7.08 -36.14
C ALA A 190 -10.36 7.87 -35.77
N ALA A 191 -11.52 7.20 -35.70
CA ALA A 191 -12.77 7.84 -35.28
C ALA A 191 -12.74 8.33 -33.82
N LEU A 192 -12.01 7.65 -32.93
CA LEU A 192 -11.79 8.10 -31.55
C LEU A 192 -10.88 9.34 -31.50
N ILE A 193 -9.81 9.36 -32.29
CA ILE A 193 -8.91 10.52 -32.42
C ILE A 193 -9.70 11.74 -32.92
N GLU A 194 -10.53 11.60 -33.96
CA GLU A 194 -11.36 12.70 -34.48
C GLU A 194 -12.37 13.23 -33.46
N LYS A 195 -12.87 12.38 -32.55
CA LYS A 195 -13.76 12.83 -31.46
C LYS A 195 -13.00 13.69 -30.46
N LEU A 196 -11.74 13.35 -30.18
CA LEU A 196 -10.89 14.14 -29.28
C LEU A 196 -10.45 15.48 -29.89
N ASP A 197 -10.37 15.59 -31.22
CA ASP A 197 -10.07 16.85 -31.90
C ASP A 197 -11.26 17.83 -31.96
N LYS A 198 -12.49 17.32 -31.82
CA LYS A 198 -13.73 18.12 -31.91
C LYS A 198 -14.23 18.61 -30.54
N ASN A 199 -13.62 18.15 -29.45
CA ASN A 199 -13.94 18.56 -28.07
C ASN A 199 -13.00 19.66 -27.60
#